data_AF-A0A804ML76-F1
#
_entry.id   AF-A0A804ML76-F1
#
_cell.length_a   1.000
_cell.length_b   1.000
_cell.length_c   1.000
_cell.angle_alpha   90.00
_cell.angle_beta   90.00
_cell.angle_gamma   90.00
#
_symmetry.space_group_name_H-M   'P 1'
#
loop_
_entity.id
_entity.type
_entity.pdbx_description
1 polymer ?
#
loop_
_entity_poly.entity_id
_entity_poly.type
_entity_poly.pdbx_seq_one_letter_code
_entity_poly.pdbx_strand_id
1 'polypeptide(L)'
;MAGVRLVGVRPSPGRLERWVGSLPDAGSRGGRPTLPIRGVRSYFIRSIPPLGRVERGVRKARTSRPAMGGDLYALDFDGVLCDSCGESSLSAIKAAKVRWPSLFEQVDAAMEEWIVEQMYTLRPVVETGYENLLLVRLLVEIQIHSVRKSSVADGLSIQEILENWSKLKPTLMDEWQEDRESLVDLFGRVRDDWIENDFSGWIGANRFYPGTADALKLSSSEAYIVTTKQIC
;
A
#
# COMPACT_ATOMS: atom_id res chain seq x y z
N MET A 1 -27.11 38.19 -29.97
CA MET A 1 -28.50 37.97 -30.43
C MET A 1 -28.63 36.55 -30.95
N ALA A 2 -29.84 35.99 -30.86
CA ALA A 2 -30.28 34.65 -31.26
C ALA A 2 -29.90 33.50 -30.32
N GLY A 3 -30.91 32.96 -29.65
CA GLY A 3 -30.86 31.70 -28.90
C GLY A 3 -31.58 30.58 -29.64
N VAL A 4 -31.26 29.34 -29.30
CA VAL A 4 -32.03 28.15 -29.65
C VAL A 4 -32.01 27.17 -28.46
N ARG A 5 -33.19 26.68 -28.12
CA ARG A 5 -33.54 25.69 -27.12
C ARG A 5 -33.49 24.30 -27.76
N LEU A 6 -32.84 23.31 -27.16
CA LEU A 6 -33.04 21.91 -27.53
C LEU A 6 -33.16 21.01 -26.30
N VAL A 7 -34.19 20.16 -26.38
CA VAL A 7 -34.72 19.22 -25.41
C VAL A 7 -33.85 17.97 -25.39
N GLY A 8 -33.72 17.36 -24.21
CA GLY A 8 -32.78 16.27 -23.96
C GLY A 8 -33.08 14.97 -24.71
N VAL A 9 -32.01 14.27 -25.04
CA VAL A 9 -31.95 12.82 -25.25
C VAL A 9 -30.57 12.35 -24.78
N ARG A 10 -30.54 11.19 -24.10
CA ARG A 10 -29.38 10.53 -23.46
C ARG A 10 -28.16 10.39 -24.39
N PRO A 11 -26.91 10.39 -23.88
CA PRO A 11 -25.78 9.84 -24.60
C PRO A 11 -25.46 8.39 -24.17
N SER A 12 -25.33 7.52 -25.17
CA SER A 12 -24.57 6.28 -25.12
C SER A 12 -23.05 6.57 -25.11
N PRO A 13 -22.19 5.64 -24.66
CA PRO A 13 -20.80 5.93 -24.39
C PRO A 13 -19.92 5.71 -25.63
N GLY A 14 -18.97 6.60 -25.87
CA GLY A 14 -17.92 6.33 -26.85
C GLY A 14 -17.06 7.53 -27.17
N ARG A 15 -15.74 7.34 -26.95
CA ARG A 15 -14.61 8.06 -27.55
C ARG A 15 -14.15 9.33 -26.83
N LEU A 16 -13.11 9.16 -25.99
CA LEU A 16 -12.22 10.24 -25.53
C LEU A 16 -11.05 10.34 -26.52
N GLU A 17 -11.00 11.44 -27.26
CA GLU A 17 -9.85 11.84 -28.08
C GLU A 17 -8.88 12.69 -27.24
N ARG A 18 -7.58 12.47 -27.45
CA ARG A 18 -6.45 13.05 -26.72
C ARG A 18 -6.19 14.48 -27.21
N TRP A 19 -6.05 15.45 -26.30
CA TRP A 19 -5.53 16.78 -26.62
C TRP A 19 -4.26 17.05 -25.81
N VAL A 20 -3.20 17.46 -26.52
CA VAL A 20 -1.90 17.90 -26.03
C VAL A 20 -1.77 19.39 -26.37
N GLY A 21 -1.41 20.22 -25.41
CA GLY A 21 -1.14 21.64 -25.63
C GLY A 21 -0.64 22.36 -24.37
N SER A 22 0.39 23.19 -24.54
CA SER A 22 1.30 23.73 -23.52
C SER A 22 0.74 24.86 -22.63
N LEU A 23 1.29 24.96 -21.42
CA LEU A 23 1.07 26.03 -20.43
C LEU A 23 1.64 27.39 -20.89
N PRO A 24 1.01 28.49 -20.46
CA PRO A 24 1.75 29.67 -20.05
C PRO A 24 1.41 30.14 -18.62
N ASP A 25 2.27 31.04 -18.17
CA ASP A 25 2.66 31.36 -16.81
C ASP A 25 1.74 32.34 -16.04
N ALA A 26 2.04 32.45 -14.75
CA ALA A 26 1.32 33.08 -13.65
C ALA A 26 0.78 34.52 -13.84
N GLY A 27 -0.41 34.76 -13.27
CA GLY A 27 -1.02 36.09 -13.14
C GLY A 27 -2.10 36.13 -12.05
N SER A 28 -1.99 37.11 -11.14
CA SER A 28 -2.69 37.21 -9.86
C SER A 28 -4.13 37.76 -9.94
N ARG A 29 -4.90 37.49 -8.86
CA ARG A 29 -6.17 38.11 -8.39
C ARG A 29 -7.51 37.65 -8.98
N GLY A 30 -8.28 37.01 -8.09
CA GLY A 30 -9.59 37.50 -7.65
C GLY A 30 -10.81 37.15 -8.52
N GLY A 31 -11.58 36.14 -8.10
CA GLY A 31 -12.96 35.95 -8.54
C GLY A 31 -13.43 34.51 -8.42
N ARG A 32 -14.40 34.24 -7.52
CA ARG A 32 -15.18 32.99 -7.54
C ARG A 32 -15.96 32.88 -8.86
N PRO A 33 -16.14 31.66 -9.36
CA PRO A 33 -17.52 31.18 -9.48
C PRO A 33 -17.71 29.74 -8.98
N THR A 34 -18.86 29.56 -8.34
CA THR A 34 -19.45 28.32 -7.82
C THR A 34 -20.01 27.44 -8.94
N LEU A 35 -19.63 26.15 -8.97
CA LEU A 35 -20.40 25.01 -9.51
C LEU A 35 -19.93 23.70 -8.81
N PRO A 36 -20.73 22.62 -8.79
CA PRO A 36 -21.04 21.91 -7.56
C PRO A 36 -20.12 20.72 -7.27
N ILE A 37 -19.47 20.75 -6.10
CA ILE A 37 -18.87 19.57 -5.48
C ILE A 37 -20.03 18.71 -4.95
N ARG A 38 -20.24 17.53 -5.54
CA ARG A 38 -21.00 16.46 -4.88
C ARG A 38 -20.20 16.06 -3.63
N GLY A 39 -20.65 16.55 -2.48
CA GLY A 39 -19.97 16.40 -1.20
C GLY A 39 -19.74 14.94 -0.83
N VAL A 40 -18.48 14.62 -0.55
CA VAL A 40 -18.06 13.41 0.15
C VAL A 40 -18.44 13.61 1.62
N ARG A 41 -19.33 12.75 2.14
CA ARG A 41 -19.64 12.73 3.57
C ARG A 41 -18.51 12.03 4.32
N SER A 42 -17.65 12.81 4.95
CA SER A 42 -16.77 12.33 6.02
C SER A 42 -17.64 11.90 7.21
N TYR A 43 -17.53 10.65 7.63
CA TYR A 43 -18.13 10.18 8.88
C TYR A 43 -17.07 10.26 9.98
N PHE A 44 -17.17 11.32 10.78
CA PHE A 44 -16.45 11.44 12.05
C PHE A 44 -17.18 10.58 13.10
N ILE A 45 -16.49 9.61 13.70
CA ILE A 45 -17.03 8.85 14.84
C ILE A 45 -17.07 9.81 16.04
N ARG A 46 -18.28 10.23 16.42
CA ARG A 46 -18.51 10.97 17.68
C ARG A 46 -18.69 9.98 18.82
N SER A 47 -17.97 10.21 19.91
CA SER A 47 -18.07 9.48 21.17
C SER A 47 -19.52 9.41 21.69
N ILE A 48 -19.92 8.23 22.15
CA ILE A 48 -21.27 7.93 22.67
C ILE A 48 -21.44 8.56 24.07
N PRO A 49 -22.43 9.43 24.31
CA PRO A 49 -22.78 9.86 25.66
C PRO A 49 -23.71 8.83 26.35
N PRO A 50 -23.71 8.74 27.70
CA PRO A 50 -24.42 7.69 28.41
C PRO A 50 -25.94 7.85 28.34
N LEU A 51 -26.64 6.72 28.40
CA LEU A 51 -28.09 6.60 28.18
C LEU A 51 -28.93 7.48 29.11
N GLY A 52 -29.55 8.51 28.53
CA GLY A 52 -30.74 9.16 29.07
C GLY A 52 -32.01 8.46 28.61
N ARG A 53 -32.97 8.28 29.52
CA ARG A 53 -34.26 7.60 29.36
C ARG A 53 -35.09 8.26 28.24
N VAL A 54 -35.45 7.51 27.18
CA VAL A 54 -36.30 7.99 26.09
C VAL A 54 -37.68 7.33 26.16
N GLU A 55 -38.73 8.16 26.23
CA GLU A 55 -40.13 7.76 26.21
C GLU A 55 -40.55 7.19 24.83
N ARG A 56 -41.42 6.17 24.87
CA ARG A 56 -41.89 5.42 23.70
C ARG A 56 -42.96 6.20 22.93
N GLY A 57 -42.55 6.91 21.87
CA GLY A 57 -43.45 7.36 20.80
C GLY A 57 -43.65 6.24 19.76
N VAL A 58 -44.91 5.90 19.47
CA VAL A 58 -45.30 4.92 18.44
C VAL A 58 -44.92 5.45 17.06
N ARG A 59 -43.91 4.86 16.43
CA ARG A 59 -43.54 5.15 15.03
C ARG A 59 -44.41 4.32 14.08
N LYS A 60 -45.17 5.00 13.21
CA LYS A 60 -45.81 4.39 12.03
C LYS A 60 -44.76 3.63 11.22
N ALA A 61 -45.07 2.37 10.90
CA ALA A 61 -44.24 1.52 10.07
C ALA A 61 -44.03 2.18 8.70
N ARG A 62 -42.77 2.55 8.39
CA ARG A 62 -42.36 2.79 7.00
C ARG A 62 -42.39 1.44 6.30
N THR A 63 -43.09 1.38 5.17
CA THR A 63 -43.02 0.25 4.24
C THR A 63 -41.56 -0.06 3.96
N SER A 64 -41.11 -1.24 4.38
CA SER A 64 -39.78 -1.76 4.09
C SER A 64 -39.61 -1.80 2.57
N ARG A 65 -38.62 -1.06 2.05
CA ARG A 65 -38.04 -1.44 0.77
C ARG A 65 -37.60 -2.91 0.90
N PRO A 66 -37.79 -3.76 -0.12
CA PRO A 66 -37.22 -5.09 -0.07
C PRO A 66 -35.72 -4.90 0.17
N ALA A 67 -35.23 -5.39 1.31
CA ALA A 67 -33.81 -5.55 1.50
C ALA A 67 -33.40 -6.56 0.43
N MET A 68 -32.83 -6.07 -0.67
CA MET A 68 -32.05 -6.92 -1.56
C MET A 68 -30.87 -7.36 -0.71
N GLY A 69 -31.05 -8.49 -0.02
CA GLY A 69 -30.06 -9.08 0.86
C GLY A 69 -28.90 -9.58 0.03
N GLY A 70 -27.96 -8.70 -0.27
CA GLY A 70 -26.61 -9.08 -0.66
C GLY A 70 -25.74 -9.08 0.59
N ASP A 71 -24.78 -9.99 0.63
CA ASP A 71 -23.71 -9.92 1.62
C ASP A 71 -22.91 -8.63 1.40
N LEU A 72 -22.29 -8.12 2.46
CA LEU A 72 -21.34 -7.01 2.37
C LEU A 72 -19.96 -7.56 2.72
N TYR A 73 -19.00 -7.35 1.82
CA TYR A 73 -17.61 -7.77 2.02
C TYR A 73 -16.75 -6.57 2.40
N ALA A 74 -16.00 -6.69 3.50
CA ALA A 74 -14.94 -5.78 3.87
C ALA A 74 -13.62 -6.54 3.76
N LEU A 75 -12.80 -6.18 2.77
CA LEU A 75 -11.63 -6.95 2.34
C LEU A 75 -10.37 -6.17 2.72
N ASP A 76 -9.46 -6.81 3.44
CA ASP A 76 -8.16 -6.22 3.72
C ASP A 76 -7.30 -6.15 2.46
N PHE A 77 -6.63 -5.01 2.25
CA PHE A 77 -5.82 -4.83 1.04
C PHE A 77 -4.63 -5.78 1.02
N ASP A 78 -3.74 -5.74 2.01
CA ASP A 78 -2.48 -6.52 2.01
C ASP A 78 -2.67 -7.99 2.43
N GLY A 79 -3.75 -8.32 3.16
CA GLY A 79 -4.00 -9.68 3.64
C GLY A 79 -5.00 -10.49 2.80
N VAL A 80 -5.76 -9.85 1.91
CA VAL A 80 -6.78 -10.54 1.09
C VAL A 80 -6.64 -10.26 -0.39
N LEU A 81 -6.39 -9.01 -0.79
CA LEU A 81 -6.40 -8.64 -2.22
C LEU A 81 -5.01 -8.70 -2.85
N CYS A 82 -4.04 -8.08 -2.20
CA CYS A 82 -2.74 -7.78 -2.76
C CYS A 82 -1.64 -8.52 -2.00
N ASP A 83 -0.88 -9.34 -2.72
CA ASP A 83 0.42 -9.84 -2.29
C ASP A 83 1.46 -8.70 -2.42
N SER A 84 1.57 -7.88 -1.37
CA SER A 84 2.53 -6.77 -1.28
C SER A 84 3.92 -7.20 -0.80
N CYS A 85 4.15 -8.50 -0.58
CA CYS A 85 5.44 -9.00 -0.14
C CYS A 85 6.52 -8.78 -1.23
N GLY A 86 6.18 -8.98 -2.50
CA GLY A 86 7.07 -8.67 -3.62
C GLY A 86 7.51 -7.21 -3.67
N GLU A 87 6.54 -6.28 -3.61
CA GLU A 87 6.84 -4.84 -3.60
C GLU A 87 7.69 -4.42 -2.39
N SER A 88 7.33 -4.86 -1.19
CA SER A 88 8.07 -4.50 0.02
C SER A 88 9.49 -5.06 0.03
N SER A 89 9.70 -6.26 -0.51
CA SER A 89 11.03 -6.87 -0.68
C SER A 89 11.88 -6.12 -1.69
N LEU A 90 11.33 -5.80 -2.86
CA LEU A 90 12.04 -5.02 -3.89
C LEU A 90 12.36 -3.59 -3.42
N SER A 91 11.44 -2.97 -2.69
CA SER A 91 11.67 -1.66 -2.06
C SER A 91 12.80 -1.72 -1.04
N ALA A 92 12.87 -2.81 -0.27
CA ALA A 92 13.94 -3.03 0.69
C ALA A 92 15.29 -3.26 0.01
N ILE A 93 15.35 -4.01 -1.09
CA ILE A 93 16.57 -4.16 -1.91
C ILE A 93 17.01 -2.81 -2.46
N LYS A 94 16.10 -2.01 -3.03
CA LYS A 94 16.41 -0.65 -3.52
C LYS A 94 16.95 0.24 -2.39
N ALA A 95 16.32 0.23 -1.22
CA ALA A 95 16.76 1.00 -0.07
C ALA A 95 18.11 0.52 0.48
N ALA A 96 18.32 -0.79 0.54
CA ALA A 96 19.57 -1.39 0.99
C ALA A 96 20.75 -1.06 0.06
N LYS A 97 20.53 -1.00 -1.25
CA LYS A 97 21.51 -0.51 -2.24
C LYS A 97 21.90 0.94 -2.01
N VAL A 98 20.97 1.80 -1.58
CA VAL A 98 21.26 3.19 -1.22
C VAL A 98 22.02 3.28 0.11
N ARG A 99 21.62 2.49 1.11
CA ARG A 99 22.21 2.55 2.47
C ARG A 99 23.59 1.89 2.56
N TRP A 100 23.79 0.78 1.86
CA TRP A 100 24.98 -0.07 1.92
C TRP A 100 25.50 -0.45 0.53
N PRO A 101 25.86 0.53 -0.32
CA PRO A 101 26.22 0.29 -1.72
C PRO A 101 27.31 -0.77 -1.88
N SER A 102 28.38 -0.70 -1.08
CA SER A 102 29.50 -1.64 -1.16
C SER A 102 29.14 -3.10 -0.83
N LEU A 103 28.10 -3.34 -0.02
CA LEU A 103 27.64 -4.70 0.29
C LEU A 103 26.78 -5.27 -0.85
N PHE A 104 26.08 -4.39 -1.57
CA PHE A 104 25.15 -4.76 -2.64
C PHE A 104 25.77 -4.71 -4.04
N GLU A 105 27.03 -4.30 -4.19
CA GLU A 105 27.77 -4.35 -5.47
C GLU A 105 27.85 -5.77 -6.05
N GLN A 106 27.91 -6.79 -5.19
CA GLN A 106 27.99 -8.20 -5.58
C GLN A 106 26.62 -8.87 -5.74
N VAL A 107 25.52 -8.13 -5.50
CA VAL A 107 24.15 -8.64 -5.61
C VAL A 107 23.68 -8.49 -7.05
N ASP A 108 23.69 -9.60 -7.78
CA ASP A 108 23.15 -9.69 -9.13
C ASP A 108 21.64 -9.98 -9.15
N ALA A 109 21.05 -10.05 -10.35
CA ALA A 109 19.61 -10.30 -10.50
C ALA A 109 19.16 -11.66 -9.94
N ALA A 110 20.01 -12.69 -10.00
CA ALA A 110 19.69 -14.02 -9.45
C ALA A 110 19.69 -14.00 -7.92
N MET A 111 20.62 -13.25 -7.32
CA MET A 111 20.65 -13.02 -5.88
C MET A 111 19.44 -12.20 -5.42
N GLU A 112 19.01 -11.18 -6.17
CA GLU A 112 17.79 -10.43 -5.87
C GLU A 112 16.55 -11.32 -5.89
N GLU A 113 16.42 -12.18 -6.90
CA GLU A 113 15.32 -13.13 -7.00
C GLU A 113 15.31 -14.09 -5.80
N TRP A 114 16.47 -14.65 -5.45
CA TRP A 114 16.62 -15.51 -4.27
C TRP A 114 16.25 -14.78 -2.97
N ILE A 115 16.69 -13.53 -2.79
CA ILE A 115 16.33 -12.71 -1.63
C ILE A 115 14.82 -12.54 -1.55
N VAL A 116 14.17 -12.17 -2.67
CA VAL A 116 12.70 -12.00 -2.72
C VAL A 116 11.98 -13.31 -2.36
N GLU A 117 12.46 -14.46 -2.84
CA GLU A 117 11.92 -15.77 -2.45
C GLU A 117 12.04 -16.03 -0.93
N GLN A 118 13.18 -15.72 -0.32
CA GLN A 118 13.34 -15.88 1.12
C GLN A 118 12.46 -14.89 1.90
N MET A 119 12.27 -13.69 1.39
CA MET A 119 11.39 -12.70 2.01
C MET A 119 9.93 -13.13 2.07
N TYR A 120 9.43 -13.92 1.10
CA TYR A 120 8.11 -14.56 1.21
C TYR A 120 8.03 -15.50 2.42
N THR A 121 9.08 -16.27 2.66
CA THR A 121 9.16 -17.18 3.81
C THR A 121 9.25 -16.40 5.12
N LEU A 122 10.03 -15.31 5.13
CA LEU A 122 10.27 -14.46 6.30
C LEU A 122 9.14 -13.45 6.58
N ARG A 123 8.15 -13.34 5.69
CA ARG A 123 7.02 -12.41 5.84
C ARG A 123 6.34 -12.45 7.22
N PRO A 124 6.19 -13.60 7.91
CA PRO A 124 5.55 -13.66 9.22
C PRO A 124 6.29 -12.92 10.34
N VAL A 125 7.61 -12.71 10.23
CA VAL A 125 8.37 -11.99 11.27
C VAL A 125 8.39 -10.48 11.08
N VAL A 126 7.93 -9.99 9.92
CA VAL A 126 7.96 -8.58 9.57
C VAL A 126 6.75 -7.86 10.16
N GLU A 127 7.01 -7.02 11.16
CA GLU A 127 5.99 -6.18 11.80
C GLU A 127 5.92 -4.80 11.16
N THR A 128 7.06 -4.28 10.70
CA THR A 128 7.18 -2.92 10.17
C THR A 128 8.04 -2.88 8.91
N GLY A 129 7.81 -1.88 8.05
CA GLY A 129 8.45 -1.82 6.73
C GLY A 129 9.99 -1.81 6.77
N TYR A 130 10.59 -1.15 7.75
CA TYR A 130 12.05 -1.04 7.85
C TYR A 130 12.74 -2.38 8.16
N GLU A 131 12.03 -3.33 8.78
CA GLU A 131 12.58 -4.65 9.10
C GLU A 131 12.93 -5.43 7.83
N ASN A 132 12.25 -5.15 6.72
CA ASN A 132 12.61 -5.72 5.42
C ASN A 132 14.03 -5.35 5.01
N LEU A 133 14.52 -4.12 5.30
CA LEU A 133 15.89 -3.73 4.98
C LEU A 133 16.90 -4.57 5.77
N LEU A 134 16.61 -4.80 7.06
CA LEU A 134 17.46 -5.59 7.92
C LEU A 134 17.54 -7.04 7.46
N LEU A 135 16.40 -7.63 7.11
CA LEU A 135 16.33 -9.00 6.58
C LEU A 135 17.06 -9.13 5.24
N VAL A 136 16.85 -8.20 4.31
CA VAL A 136 17.52 -8.20 3.01
C VAL A 136 19.05 -8.12 3.18
N ARG A 137 19.55 -7.25 4.06
CA ARG A 137 20.98 -7.20 4.35
C ARG A 137 21.49 -8.48 5.02
N LEU A 138 20.75 -9.03 5.98
CA LEU A 138 21.13 -10.27 6.66
C LEU A 138 21.24 -11.44 5.67
N LEU A 139 20.28 -11.56 4.75
CA LEU A 139 20.28 -12.56 3.68
C LEU A 139 21.52 -12.44 2.78
N VAL A 140 21.94 -11.22 2.46
CA VAL A 140 23.19 -10.96 1.72
C VAL A 140 24.42 -11.40 2.52
N GLU A 141 24.50 -11.08 3.82
CA GLU A 141 25.63 -11.50 4.67
C GLU A 141 25.70 -13.02 4.92
N ILE A 142 24.57 -13.72 4.82
CA ILE A 142 24.49 -15.19 4.88
C ILE A 142 25.08 -15.80 3.60
N GLN A 143 24.68 -15.30 2.43
CA GLN A 143 25.13 -15.84 1.14
C GLN A 143 26.58 -15.46 0.82
N ILE A 144 26.94 -14.20 1.05
CA ILE A 144 28.22 -13.62 0.65
C ILE A 144 29.12 -13.48 1.89
N HIS A 145 29.97 -14.49 2.10
CA HIS A 145 30.87 -14.56 3.25
C HIS A 145 31.86 -13.39 3.33
N SER A 146 32.22 -12.78 2.19
CA SER A 146 33.18 -11.68 2.12
C SER A 146 32.63 -10.34 2.63
N VAL A 147 31.30 -10.16 2.65
CA VAL A 147 30.65 -8.92 3.09
C VAL A 147 30.04 -9.02 4.48
N ARG A 148 30.17 -10.19 5.13
CA ARG A 148 29.67 -10.47 6.47
C ARG A 148 30.31 -9.53 7.49
N LYS A 149 29.45 -8.85 8.25
CA LYS A 149 29.85 -7.97 9.35
C LYS A 149 29.20 -8.35 10.67
N SER A 150 28.00 -8.90 10.61
CA SER A 150 27.28 -9.35 11.79
C SER A 150 27.88 -10.61 12.38
N SER A 151 27.85 -10.69 13.71
CA SER A 151 28.30 -11.89 14.44
C SER A 151 27.35 -13.08 14.26
N VAL A 152 26.10 -12.80 13.89
CA VAL A 152 25.02 -13.78 13.85
C VAL A 152 24.81 -14.43 12.47
N ALA A 153 25.41 -13.92 11.40
CA ALA A 153 25.16 -14.42 10.05
C ALA A 153 25.87 -15.76 9.72
N ASP A 154 26.87 -16.16 10.50
CA ASP A 154 27.60 -17.40 10.23
C ASP A 154 26.76 -18.64 10.56
N GLY A 155 26.52 -19.49 9.56
CA GLY A 155 25.71 -20.71 9.69
C GLY A 155 24.21 -20.47 9.92
N LEU A 156 23.74 -19.21 9.87
CA LEU A 156 22.35 -18.87 10.16
C LEU A 156 21.41 -19.33 9.04
N SER A 157 20.44 -20.15 9.42
CA SER A 157 19.39 -20.64 8.52
C SER A 157 18.15 -19.74 8.53
N ILE A 158 17.34 -19.83 7.47
CA ILE A 158 16.07 -19.10 7.36
C ILE A 158 15.10 -19.45 8.50
N GLN A 159 15.10 -20.71 8.94
CA GLN A 159 14.27 -21.17 10.05
C GLN A 159 14.69 -20.53 11.39
N GLU A 160 15.99 -20.39 11.63
CA GLU A 160 16.50 -19.74 12.84
C GLU A 160 16.14 -18.25 12.86
N ILE A 161 16.12 -17.58 11.70
CA ILE A 161 15.61 -16.21 11.58
C ILE A 161 14.13 -16.16 11.98
N LEU A 162 13.30 -17.06 11.44
CA LEU A 162 11.87 -17.12 11.76
C LEU A 162 11.60 -17.27 13.26
N GLU A 163 12.38 -18.11 13.93
CA GLU A 163 12.20 -18.43 15.34
C GLU A 163 12.78 -17.36 16.28
N ASN A 164 13.85 -16.68 15.87
CA ASN A 164 14.64 -15.82 16.74
C ASN A 164 14.72 -14.35 16.29
N TRP A 165 13.90 -13.91 15.33
CA TRP A 165 13.97 -12.54 14.79
C TRP A 165 13.95 -11.44 15.85
N SER A 166 13.12 -11.58 16.88
CA SER A 166 13.02 -10.60 17.98
C SER A 166 14.33 -10.44 18.78
N LYS A 167 15.18 -11.47 18.82
CA LYS A 167 16.50 -11.46 19.45
C LYS A 167 17.59 -11.02 18.48
N LEU A 168 17.48 -11.39 17.21
CA LEU A 168 18.46 -11.02 16.17
C LEU A 168 18.39 -9.52 15.85
N LYS A 169 17.18 -8.98 15.71
CA LYS A 169 16.94 -7.59 15.29
C LYS A 169 17.71 -6.57 16.15
N PRO A 170 17.65 -6.58 17.50
CA PRO A 170 18.41 -5.63 18.31
C PRO A 170 19.93 -5.75 18.12
N THR A 171 20.45 -6.97 18.05
CA THR A 171 21.88 -7.23 17.83
C THR A 171 22.33 -6.68 16.48
N LEU A 172 21.56 -6.92 15.42
CA LEU A 172 21.87 -6.41 14.08
C LEU A 172 21.82 -4.89 14.02
N MET A 173 20.83 -4.26 14.66
CA MET A 173 20.74 -2.79 14.70
C MET A 173 21.96 -2.18 15.42
N ASP A 174 22.42 -2.78 16.52
CA ASP A 174 23.60 -2.31 17.25
C ASP A 174 24.91 -2.52 16.45
N GLU A 175 25.14 -3.74 15.95
CA GLU A 175 26.36 -4.09 15.20
C GLU A 175 26.50 -3.30 13.90
N TRP A 176 25.38 -2.99 13.26
CA TRP A 176 25.35 -2.21 12.02
C TRP A 176 25.28 -0.70 12.26
N GLN A 177 25.18 -0.27 13.53
CA GLN A 177 25.03 1.13 13.92
C GLN A 177 23.88 1.82 13.18
N GLU A 178 22.72 1.15 13.12
CA GLU A 178 21.52 1.66 12.47
C GLU A 178 20.48 2.07 13.50
N ASP A 179 19.77 3.15 13.21
CA ASP A 179 18.64 3.60 14.00
C ASP A 179 17.32 3.38 13.24
N ARG A 180 16.23 3.23 14.00
CA ARG A 180 14.91 2.93 13.45
C ARG A 180 14.38 4.07 12.57
N GLU A 181 14.57 5.32 12.98
CA GLU A 181 13.95 6.47 12.30
C GLU A 181 14.56 6.66 10.91
N SER A 182 15.88 6.62 10.81
CA SER A 182 16.62 6.69 9.55
C SER A 182 16.20 5.60 8.56
N LEU A 183 16.05 4.35 9.02
CA LEU A 183 15.63 3.24 8.17
C LEU A 183 14.16 3.35 7.72
N VAL A 184 13.26 3.80 8.61
CA VAL A 184 11.87 4.06 8.28
C VAL A 184 11.76 5.16 7.21
N ASP A 185 12.46 6.27 7.42
CA ASP A 185 12.45 7.40 6.50
C ASP A 185 13.06 7.03 5.14
N LEU A 186 14.16 6.27 5.13
CA LEU A 186 14.78 5.79 3.90
C LEU A 186 13.83 4.86 3.12
N PHE A 187 13.20 3.91 3.81
CA PHE A 187 12.26 2.99 3.19
C PHE A 187 11.06 3.72 2.60
N GLY A 188 10.51 4.71 3.32
CA GLY A 188 9.44 5.57 2.84
C GLY A 188 9.84 6.31 1.56
N ARG A 189 10.94 7.07 1.62
CA ARG A 189 11.44 7.85 0.48
C ARG A 189 11.67 7.00 -0.78
N VAL A 190 12.31 5.84 -0.64
CA VAL A 190 12.60 4.97 -1.80
C VAL A 190 11.32 4.44 -2.44
N ARG A 191 10.27 4.19 -1.64
CA ARG A 191 8.97 3.77 -2.17
C ARG A 191 8.26 4.91 -2.87
N ASP A 192 8.26 6.09 -2.27
CA ASP A 192 7.67 7.29 -2.87
C ASP A 192 8.38 7.64 -4.19
N ASP A 193 9.71 7.63 -4.20
CA ASP A 193 10.52 7.82 -5.41
C ASP A 193 10.19 6.77 -6.48
N TRP A 194 9.96 5.50 -6.10
CA TRP A 194 9.60 4.46 -7.05
C TRP A 194 8.19 4.68 -7.62
N ILE A 195 7.22 5.06 -6.79
CA ILE A 195 5.85 5.39 -7.22
C ILE A 195 5.87 6.57 -8.19
N GLU A 196 6.65 7.61 -7.90
CA GLU A 196 6.74 8.82 -8.73
C GLU A 196 7.42 8.55 -10.08
N ASN A 197 8.52 7.80 -10.09
CA ASN A 197 9.36 7.64 -11.28
C ASN A 197 9.01 6.41 -12.13
N ASP A 198 8.45 5.36 -11.53
CA ASP A 198 8.06 4.11 -12.22
C ASP A 198 6.85 3.47 -11.54
N PHE A 199 5.72 4.17 -11.63
CA PHE A 199 4.43 3.67 -11.15
C PHE A 199 4.07 2.31 -11.75
N SER A 200 4.42 2.05 -13.02
CA SER A 200 4.16 0.78 -13.71
C SER A 200 4.92 -0.40 -13.10
N GLY A 201 6.21 -0.21 -12.79
CA GLY A 201 7.00 -1.24 -12.11
C GLY A 201 6.56 -1.43 -10.67
N TRP A 202 6.22 -0.35 -9.97
CA TRP A 202 5.69 -0.41 -8.62
C TRP A 202 4.37 -1.19 -8.55
N ILE A 203 3.41 -0.90 -9.44
CA ILE A 203 2.14 -1.64 -9.48
C ILE A 203 2.36 -3.08 -9.95
N GLY A 204 3.29 -3.33 -10.87
CA GLY A 204 3.63 -4.68 -11.33
C GLY A 204 4.23 -5.58 -10.24
N ALA A 205 4.91 -4.98 -9.25
CA ALA A 205 5.42 -5.68 -8.08
C ALA A 205 4.33 -6.04 -7.05
N ASN A 206 3.17 -5.40 -7.12
CA ASN A 206 2.00 -5.67 -6.26
C ASN A 206 1.06 -6.64 -6.97
N ARG A 207 1.24 -7.94 -6.73
CA ARG A 207 0.43 -8.97 -7.38
C ARG A 207 -0.90 -9.15 -6.65
N PHE A 208 -1.96 -9.49 -7.36
CA PHE A 208 -3.18 -9.96 -6.70
C PHE A 208 -3.00 -11.42 -6.24
N TYR A 209 -3.55 -11.77 -5.08
CA TYR A 209 -3.64 -13.18 -4.70
C TYR A 209 -4.45 -13.95 -5.77
N PRO A 210 -4.02 -15.17 -6.17
CA PRO A 210 -4.69 -15.91 -7.22
C PRO A 210 -6.20 -16.07 -6.98
N GLY A 211 -7.01 -15.78 -8.00
CA GLY A 211 -8.47 -15.91 -7.96
C GLY A 211 -9.22 -14.73 -7.31
N THR A 212 -8.55 -13.80 -6.61
CA THR A 212 -9.22 -12.68 -5.94
C THR A 212 -9.82 -11.68 -6.93
N ALA A 213 -9.08 -11.32 -7.98
CA ALA A 213 -9.56 -10.41 -9.01
C ALA A 213 -10.79 -10.98 -9.74
N ASP A 214 -10.83 -12.29 -9.99
CA ASP A 214 -11.96 -12.94 -10.66
C ASP A 214 -13.16 -13.08 -9.72
N ALA A 215 -12.93 -13.43 -8.45
CA ALA A 215 -13.97 -13.45 -7.42
C ALA A 215 -14.64 -12.09 -7.26
N LEU A 216 -13.86 -10.99 -7.26
CA LEU A 216 -14.39 -9.63 -7.20
C LEU A 216 -15.23 -9.26 -8.43
N LYS A 217 -14.81 -9.66 -9.64
CA LYS A 217 -15.57 -9.40 -10.87
C LYS A 217 -16.88 -10.17 -10.94
N LEU A 218 -16.93 -11.37 -10.35
CA LEU A 218 -18.10 -12.25 -10.36
C LEU A 218 -19.07 -11.94 -9.21
N SER A 219 -18.62 -11.22 -8.18
CA SER A 219 -19.44 -10.85 -7.03
C SER A 219 -20.57 -9.89 -7.42
N SER A 220 -21.80 -10.21 -7.01
CA SER A 220 -22.96 -9.30 -7.07
C SER A 220 -23.16 -8.52 -5.76
N SER A 221 -22.32 -8.80 -4.75
CA SER A 221 -22.33 -8.21 -3.42
C SER A 221 -21.53 -6.91 -3.37
N GLU A 222 -21.85 -6.05 -2.41
CA GLU A 222 -21.12 -4.80 -2.19
C GLU A 222 -19.77 -5.11 -1.51
N ALA A 223 -18.67 -4.62 -2.08
CA ALA A 223 -17.32 -4.86 -1.58
C ALA A 223 -16.62 -3.55 -1.23
N TYR A 224 -15.98 -3.54 -0.07
CA TYR A 224 -15.20 -2.43 0.47
C TYR A 224 -13.76 -2.89 0.70
N ILE A 225 -12.80 -2.03 0.37
CA ILE A 225 -11.41 -2.25 0.74
C ILE A 225 -11.17 -1.56 2.08
N VAL A 226 -10.70 -2.33 3.05
CA VAL A 226 -10.23 -1.85 4.34
C VAL A 226 -8.72 -1.86 4.30
N THR A 227 -8.08 -0.72 4.60
CA THR A 227 -6.62 -0.63 4.61
C THR A 227 -6.15 0.36 5.65
N THR A 228 -4.98 0.08 6.23
CA THR A 228 -4.23 1.01 7.08
C THR A 228 -3.23 1.85 6.27
N LYS A 229 -3.09 1.57 4.97
CA LYS A 229 -2.28 2.38 4.05
C LYS A 229 -2.91 3.76 3.94
N GLN A 230 -2.10 4.80 4.11
CA GLN A 230 -2.57 6.17 3.96
C GLN A 230 -2.86 6.44 2.48
N ILE A 231 -3.92 7.20 2.22
CA ILE A 231 -4.19 7.73 0.88
C ILE A 231 -3.15 8.85 0.69
N CYS A 232 -2.14 8.60 -0.14
CA CYS A 232 -1.19 9.62 -0.58
C CYS A 232 -1.91 10.72 -1.38
#